data_AF-A0A383CFJ9-F1
#
_entry.id   AF-A0A383CFJ9-F1
#
_cell.length_a   1.000
_cell.length_b   1.000
_cell.length_c   1.000
_cell.angle_alpha   90.00
_cell.angle_beta   90.00
_cell.angle_gamma   90.00
#
_symmetry.space_group_name_H-M   'P 1'
#
loop_
_entity.id
_entity.type
_entity.pdbx_description
1 polymer ?
#
loop_
_entity_poly.entity_id
_entity_poly.type
_entity_poly.pdbx_seq_one_letter_code
_entity_poly.pdbx_strand_id
1 'polypeptide(L)'
;MVLYRIVIIGFLLGGIDRTTFSVLEENIMAGVYAGGSDSIGIPIFGTKFLILFVSPFLYSIAYFPKIVKKIYSFKNKLCARILKIIAVHISYSPCLCLSFYGSLYWTRPHHMVLAYWFYITVLYLIFLFSKDLFGKGCK
;
A
#
# COMPACT_ATOMS: atom_id res chain seq x y z
N MET A 1 7.59 -4.36 16.72
CA MET A 1 7.14 -4.69 15.35
C MET A 1 6.08 -3.74 14.81
N VAL A 2 4.98 -3.48 15.53
CA VAL A 2 3.92 -2.56 15.05
C VAL A 2 4.48 -1.16 14.73
N LEU A 3 5.30 -0.58 15.62
CA LEU A 3 5.92 0.74 15.40
C LEU A 3 6.73 0.80 14.10
N TYR A 4 7.61 -0.17 13.84
CA TYR A 4 8.39 -0.22 12.60
C TYR A 4 7.50 -0.33 11.35
N ARG A 5 6.40 -1.10 11.41
CA ARG A 5 5.45 -1.16 10.28
C ARG A 5 4.80 0.19 10.05
N ILE A 6 4.35 0.87 11.09
CA ILE A 6 3.75 2.21 10.98
C ILE A 6 4.74 3.19 10.37
N VAL A 7 5.99 3.20 10.85
CA VAL A 7 7.04 4.10 10.34
C VAL A 7 7.33 3.82 8.87
N ILE A 8 7.53 2.56 8.48
CA ILE A 8 7.85 2.21 7.08
C ILE A 8 6.66 2.47 6.16
N ILE A 9 5.44 2.08 6.54
CA ILE A 9 4.23 2.35 5.75
C ILE A 9 4.03 3.86 5.61
N GLY A 10 4.20 4.62 6.69
CA GLY A 10 4.11 6.08 6.67
C GLY A 10 5.15 6.71 5.74
N PHE A 11 6.40 6.24 5.77
CA PHE A 11 7.45 6.69 4.87
C PHE A 11 7.13 6.40 3.40
N LEU A 12 6.67 5.18 3.10
CA LEU A 12 6.27 4.80 1.75
C LEU A 12 5.10 5.64 1.23
N LEU A 13 4.07 5.84 2.04
CA LEU A 13 2.93 6.70 1.71
C LEU A 13 3.35 8.16 1.50
N GLY A 14 4.20 8.69 2.38
CA GLY A 14 4.74 10.05 2.24
C GLY A 14 5.59 10.20 0.97
N GLY A 15 6.36 9.18 0.60
CA GLY A 15 7.10 9.13 -0.66
C GLY A 15 6.19 9.16 -1.88
N ILE A 16 5.12 8.35 -1.89
CA ILE A 16 4.11 8.35 -2.96
C ILE A 16 3.44 9.73 -3.05
N ASP A 17 2.93 10.28 -1.94
CA ASP A 17 2.21 11.56 -1.95
C ASP A 17 3.11 12.73 -2.38
N ARG A 18 4.32 12.84 -1.82
CA ARG A 18 5.27 13.89 -2.20
C ARG A 18 5.67 13.80 -3.67
N THR A 19 5.98 12.60 -4.15
CA THR A 19 6.35 12.39 -5.56
C THR A 19 5.18 12.69 -6.49
N THR A 20 3.95 12.38 -6.08
CA THR A 20 2.74 12.72 -6.84
C THR A 20 2.61 14.23 -7.05
N PHE A 21 2.92 15.04 -6.03
CA PHE A 21 2.95 16.50 -6.17
C PHE A 21 4.09 16.99 -7.06
N SER A 22 5.31 16.48 -6.88
CA SER A 22 6.46 16.90 -7.71
C SER A 22 6.26 16.56 -9.18
N VAL A 23 5.72 15.38 -9.49
CA VAL A 23 5.37 14.99 -10.85
C VAL A 23 4.34 15.94 -11.46
N LEU A 24 3.34 16.38 -10.69
CA LEU A 24 2.37 17.37 -11.17
C LEU A 24 3.04 18.70 -11.53
N GLU A 25 3.86 19.23 -10.62
CA GLU A 25 4.55 20.52 -10.79
C GLU A 25 5.51 20.48 -12.00
N GLU A 26 6.34 19.45 -12.11
CA GLU A 26 7.33 19.31 -13.18
C GLU A 26 6.65 19.21 -14.56
N ASN A 27 5.56 18.45 -14.67
CA ASN A 27 4.87 18.29 -15.95
C ASN A 27 4.06 19.54 -16.35
N ILE A 28 3.56 20.31 -15.38
CA ILE A 28 2.97 21.64 -15.63
C ILE A 28 4.05 22.60 -16.15
N MET A 29 5.21 22.66 -15.48
CA MET A 29 6.31 23.55 -15.87
C MET A 29 6.91 23.20 -17.23
N ALA A 30 6.99 21.91 -17.57
CA ALA A 30 7.53 21.43 -18.83
C ALA A 30 6.55 21.59 -20.02
N GLY A 31 5.32 22.07 -19.79
CA GLY A 31 4.31 22.24 -20.85
C GLY A 31 3.88 20.93 -21.52
N VAL A 32 4.19 19.78 -20.90
CA VAL A 32 3.89 18.43 -21.42
C VAL A 32 2.38 18.20 -21.54
N TYR A 33 1.60 18.89 -20.70
CA TYR A 33 0.15 18.90 -20.75
C TYR A 33 -0.34 20.31 -21.07
N ALA A 34 -1.26 20.42 -22.03
CA ALA A 34 -1.93 21.69 -22.31
C ALA A 34 -2.57 22.22 -21.02
N GLY A 35 -2.28 23.47 -20.66
CA GLY A 35 -2.84 24.11 -19.48
C GLY A 35 -4.38 24.01 -19.51
N GLY A 36 -4.96 23.25 -18.58
CA GLY A 36 -6.39 22.96 -18.55
C GLY A 36 -6.81 21.57 -19.04
N SER A 37 -5.89 20.69 -19.46
CA SER A 37 -6.24 19.30 -19.78
C SER A 37 -6.25 18.41 -18.53
N ASP A 38 -7.39 17.75 -18.29
CA ASP A 38 -7.61 16.77 -17.20
C ASP A 38 -6.73 15.51 -17.26
N SER A 39 -5.84 15.44 -18.26
CA SER A 39 -5.07 14.26 -18.65
C SER A 39 -4.16 13.70 -17.55
N ILE A 40 -3.71 14.53 -16.60
CA ILE A 40 -2.89 14.11 -15.45
C ILE A 40 -3.52 14.40 -14.07
N GLY A 41 -4.35 15.43 -13.96
CA GLY A 41 -5.03 15.79 -12.71
C GLY A 41 -5.99 14.70 -12.22
N ILE A 42 -6.77 14.09 -13.12
CA ILE A 42 -7.67 12.99 -12.80
C ILE A 42 -6.91 11.75 -12.29
N PRO A 43 -5.85 11.27 -12.98
CA PRO A 43 -5.00 10.19 -12.48
C PRO A 43 -4.39 10.42 -11.09
N ILE A 44 -3.93 11.64 -10.82
CA ILE A 44 -3.35 12.01 -9.52
C ILE A 44 -4.42 12.03 -8.43
N PHE A 45 -5.56 12.67 -8.68
CA PHE A 45 -6.68 12.68 -7.74
C PHE A 45 -7.18 11.25 -7.47
N GLY A 46 -7.33 10.45 -8.52
CA GLY A 46 -7.69 9.04 -8.42
C GLY A 46 -6.70 8.25 -7.57
N THR A 47 -5.40 8.48 -7.73
CA THR A 47 -4.35 7.85 -6.91
C THR A 47 -4.51 8.21 -5.44
N LYS A 48 -4.74 9.48 -5.10
CA LYS A 48 -4.95 9.92 -3.72
C LYS A 48 -6.24 9.34 -3.12
N PHE A 49 -7.32 9.34 -3.89
CA PHE A 49 -8.59 8.76 -3.47
C PHE A 49 -8.45 7.26 -3.17
N LEU A 50 -7.78 6.52 -4.05
CA LEU A 50 -7.54 5.10 -3.85
C LEU A 50 -6.62 4.82 -2.64
N ILE A 51 -5.61 5.66 -2.40
CA ILE A 51 -4.76 5.58 -1.19
C ILE A 51 -5.62 5.78 0.07
N LEU A 52 -6.50 6.78 0.07
CA LEU A 52 -7.43 7.02 1.18
C LEU A 52 -8.36 5.83 1.38
N PHE A 53 -8.91 5.27 0.30
CA PHE A 53 -9.75 4.08 0.32
C PHE A 53 -9.04 2.86 0.91
N VAL A 54 -7.75 2.63 0.59
CA VAL A 54 -7.00 1.51 1.16
C VAL A 54 -6.41 1.79 2.55
N SER A 55 -6.51 3.02 3.07
CA SER A 55 -5.91 3.40 4.35
C SER A 55 -6.38 2.57 5.56
N PRO A 56 -7.66 2.13 5.68
CA PRO A 56 -8.08 1.26 6.78
C PRO A 56 -7.39 -0.11 6.73
N PHE A 57 -7.10 -0.61 5.52
CA PHE A 57 -6.40 -1.86 5.30
C PHE A 57 -4.91 -1.75 5.64
N LEU A 58 -4.26 -0.63 5.28
CA LEU A 58 -2.89 -0.32 5.70
C LEU A 58 -2.78 -0.24 7.23
N TYR A 59 -3.79 0.33 7.90
CA TYR A 59 -3.87 0.33 9.35
C TYR A 59 -4.00 -1.11 9.90
N SER A 60 -4.86 -1.94 9.30
CA SER A 60 -4.94 -3.36 9.65
C SER A 60 -3.60 -4.09 9.52
N ILE A 61 -2.85 -3.86 8.44
CA ILE A 61 -1.51 -4.44 8.21
C ILE A 61 -0.51 -4.01 9.29
N ALA A 62 -0.53 -2.72 9.67
CA ALA A 62 0.35 -2.20 10.71
C ALA A 62 0.10 -2.89 12.07
N TYR A 63 -1.18 -3.10 12.40
CA TYR A 63 -1.62 -3.71 13.66
C TYR A 63 -1.82 -5.22 13.59
N PHE A 64 -1.52 -5.84 12.44
CA PHE A 64 -1.75 -7.27 12.20
C PHE A 64 -1.19 -8.19 13.29
N PRO A 65 -0.01 -7.96 13.89
CA PRO A 65 0.49 -8.80 14.98
C PRO A 65 -0.44 -8.83 16.20
N LYS A 66 -1.16 -7.73 16.49
CA LYS A 66 -2.15 -7.68 17.57
C LYS A 66 -3.43 -8.43 17.19
N ILE A 67 -3.87 -8.28 15.94
CA ILE A 67 -5.04 -9.01 15.39
C ILE A 67 -4.80 -10.52 15.49
N VAL A 68 -3.63 -10.99 15.05
CA VAL A 68 -3.24 -12.40 15.11
C VAL A 68 -3.21 -12.94 16.54
N LYS A 69 -2.69 -12.17 17.51
CA LYS A 69 -2.73 -12.58 18.92
C LYS A 69 -4.16 -12.80 19.42
N LYS A 70 -5.10 -11.93 19.04
CA LYS A 70 -6.53 -12.07 19.38
C LYS A 70 -7.20 -13.24 18.66
N ILE A 71 -6.78 -13.56 17.43
CA ILE A 71 -7.26 -14.74 16.72
C ILE A 71 -6.75 -16.03 17.40
N TYR A 72 -5.50 -16.06 17.84
CA TYR A 72 -4.97 -17.26 18.52
C TYR A 72 -5.43 -17.42 19.97
N SER A 73 -6.12 -16.44 20.57
CA SER A 73 -6.77 -16.64 21.88
C SER A 73 -8.04 -17.50 21.80
N PHE A 74 -8.55 -17.80 20.60
CA PHE A 74 -9.66 -18.73 20.45
C PHE A 74 -9.23 -20.18 20.78
N LYS A 75 -10.07 -20.92 21.52
CA LYS A 75 -9.78 -22.30 21.93
C LYS A 75 -9.60 -23.27 20.74
N ASN A 76 -10.26 -23.01 19.62
CA ASN A 76 -10.19 -23.85 18.43
C ASN A 76 -9.02 -23.42 17.51
N LYS A 77 -7.94 -24.22 17.52
CA LYS A 77 -6.72 -23.97 16.74
C LYS A 77 -6.95 -24.01 15.22
N LEU A 78 -7.87 -24.85 14.72
CA LEU A 78 -8.16 -24.92 13.29
C LEU A 78 -8.91 -23.67 12.82
N CYS A 79 -9.93 -23.27 13.58
CA CYS A 79 -10.69 -22.04 13.33
C CYS A 79 -9.77 -20.80 13.35
N ALA A 80 -8.88 -20.70 14.35
CA ALA A 80 -7.91 -19.61 14.43
C ALA A 80 -6.98 -19.53 13.21
N ARG A 81 -6.55 -20.68 12.66
CA ARG A 81 -5.72 -20.72 11.44
C ARG A 81 -6.49 -20.22 10.22
N ILE A 82 -7.73 -20.66 10.03
CA ILE A 82 -8.58 -20.22 8.91
C ILE A 82 -8.84 -18.71 9.01
N LEU A 83 -9.23 -18.24 10.20
CA LEU A 83 -9.50 -16.82 10.44
C LEU A 83 -8.27 -15.95 10.21
N LYS A 84 -7.08 -16.43 10.57
CA LYS A 84 -5.80 -15.76 10.25
C LYS A 84 -5.61 -15.62 8.74
N ILE A 85 -5.79 -16.69 7.97
CA ILE A 85 -5.61 -16.68 6.51
C ILE A 85 -6.57 -15.67 5.88
N ILE A 86 -7.84 -15.68 6.28
CA ILE A 86 -8.85 -14.74 5.81
C ILE A 86 -8.46 -13.30 6.17
N ALA A 87 -8.07 -13.04 7.42
CA ALA A 87 -7.65 -11.72 7.87
C ALA A 87 -6.44 -11.17 7.09
N VAL A 88 -5.46 -12.03 6.78
CA VAL A 88 -4.32 -11.65 5.91
C VAL A 88 -4.85 -11.22 4.55
N HIS A 89 -5.63 -12.04 3.86
CA HIS A 89 -6.07 -11.71 2.49
C HIS A 89 -6.94 -10.46 2.45
N ILE A 90 -7.88 -10.30 3.39
CA ILE A 90 -8.71 -9.09 3.47
C ILE A 90 -7.84 -7.84 3.69
N SER A 91 -6.82 -7.93 4.54
CA SER A 91 -5.97 -6.77 4.87
C SER A 91 -5.00 -6.42 3.75
N TYR A 92 -4.41 -7.41 3.09
CA TYR A 92 -3.30 -7.20 2.16
C TYR A 92 -3.74 -7.05 0.70
N SER A 93 -4.78 -7.76 0.25
CA SER A 93 -5.15 -7.78 -1.17
C SER A 93 -5.48 -6.39 -1.73
N PRO A 94 -6.28 -5.52 -1.08
CA PRO A 94 -6.57 -4.19 -1.61
C PRO A 94 -5.30 -3.33 -1.77
N CYS A 95 -4.41 -3.38 -0.78
CA CYS A 95 -3.16 -2.62 -0.79
C CYS A 95 -2.17 -3.14 -1.84
N LEU A 96 -2.08 -4.47 -2.01
CA LEU A 96 -1.24 -5.10 -3.03
C LEU A 96 -1.76 -4.80 -4.43
N CYS A 97 -3.07 -4.90 -4.67
CA CYS A 97 -3.68 -4.53 -5.94
C CYS A 97 -3.38 -3.07 -6.27
N LEU A 98 -3.67 -2.14 -5.36
CA LEU A 98 -3.39 -0.72 -5.59
C LEU A 98 -1.92 -0.48 -5.91
N SER A 99 -1.01 -1.06 -5.13
CA SER A 99 0.42 -0.80 -5.29
C SER A 99 0.96 -1.40 -6.58
N PHE A 100 0.49 -2.59 -6.96
CA PHE A 100 0.89 -3.25 -8.19
C PHE A 100 0.35 -2.51 -9.42
N TYR A 101 -0.96 -2.24 -9.46
CA TYR A 101 -1.56 -1.48 -10.55
C TYR A 101 -0.98 -0.07 -10.66
N GLY A 102 -0.73 0.60 -9.53
CA GLY A 102 -0.06 1.90 -9.49
C GLY A 102 1.34 1.84 -10.10
N SER A 103 2.13 0.81 -9.78
CA SER A 103 3.46 0.64 -10.35
C SER A 103 3.41 0.52 -11.88
N LEU A 104 2.48 -0.29 -12.41
CA LEU A 104 2.33 -0.48 -13.85
C LEU A 104 1.80 0.78 -14.54
N TYR A 105 0.76 1.39 -13.97
CA TYR A 105 0.11 2.58 -14.54
C TYR A 105 1.07 3.75 -14.68
N TRP A 106 1.91 3.98 -13.67
CA TRP A 106 2.86 5.08 -13.63
C TRP A 106 4.19 4.77 -14.34
N THR A 107 4.37 3.61 -14.97
CA THR A 107 5.56 3.28 -15.81
C THR A 107 5.52 4.03 -17.16
N ARG A 108 4.96 5.22 -17.20
CA ARG A 108 4.95 6.09 -18.38
C ARG A 108 6.19 7.00 -18.35
N PRO A 109 6.70 7.43 -19.52
CA PRO A 109 7.72 8.48 -19.57
C PRO A 109 7.28 9.68 -18.72
N HIS A 110 8.21 10.28 -17.98
CA HIS A 110 7.99 11.40 -17.04
C HIS A 110 7.34 11.06 -15.68
N HIS A 111 6.91 9.81 -15.44
CA HIS A 111 6.25 9.40 -14.18
C HIS A 111 6.97 8.25 -13.44
N MET A 112 8.13 7.81 -13.95
CA MET A 112 8.91 6.66 -13.45
C MET A 112 9.22 6.72 -11.95
N VAL A 113 9.48 7.90 -11.39
CA VAL A 113 9.79 8.05 -9.97
C VAL A 113 8.60 7.64 -9.11
N LEU A 114 7.38 7.97 -9.52
CA LEU A 114 6.16 7.56 -8.83
C LEU A 114 5.95 6.04 -8.94
N ALA A 115 6.25 5.45 -10.09
CA ALA A 115 6.22 4.00 -10.28
C ALA A 115 7.20 3.27 -9.34
N TYR A 116 8.40 3.81 -9.12
CA TYR A 116 9.37 3.21 -8.20
C TYR A 116 8.87 3.18 -6.76
N TRP A 117 8.21 4.24 -6.29
CA TRP A 117 7.61 4.26 -4.95
C TRP A 117 6.52 3.21 -4.79
N PHE A 118 5.67 3.04 -5.81
CA PHE A 118 4.68 1.96 -5.82
C PHE A 118 5.35 0.58 -5.84
N TYR A 119 6.41 0.40 -6.63
CA TYR A 119 7.13 -0.87 -6.70
C TYR A 119 7.79 -1.25 -5.37
N ILE A 120 8.48 -0.31 -4.71
CA ILE A 120 9.07 -0.55 -3.38
C ILE A 120 7.96 -0.89 -2.36
N THR A 121 6.80 -0.23 -2.47
CA THR A 121 5.63 -0.53 -1.63
C THR A 121 5.11 -1.95 -1.88
N VAL A 122 5.01 -2.39 -3.13
CA VAL A 122 4.65 -3.78 -3.48
C VAL A 122 5.61 -4.77 -2.81
N LEU A 123 6.92 -4.57 -2.96
CA LEU A 123 7.93 -5.47 -2.38
C LEU A 123 7.79 -5.55 -0.86
N TYR A 124 7.61 -4.42 -0.19
CA TYR A 124 7.42 -4.37 1.26
C TYR A 124 6.13 -5.08 1.69
N LEU A 125 5.03 -4.88 0.97
CA LEU A 125 3.75 -5.54 1.24
C LEU A 125 3.83 -7.06 1.01
N ILE A 126 4.52 -7.54 -0.03
CA ILE A 126 4.76 -8.97 -0.28
C ILE A 126 5.58 -9.59 0.85
N PHE A 127 6.63 -8.89 1.30
CA PHE A 127 7.43 -9.32 2.43
C PHE A 127 6.58 -9.47 3.70
N LEU A 128 5.77 -8.46 4.02
CA LEU A 128 4.89 -8.48 5.18
C LEU A 128 3.79 -9.54 5.07
N PHE A 129 3.16 -9.69 3.90
CA PHE A 129 2.17 -10.72 3.60
C PHE A 129 2.73 -12.11 3.87
N SER A 130 3.91 -12.40 3.32
CA SER A 130 4.58 -13.70 3.49
C SER A 130 4.92 -13.94 4.96
N LYS A 131 5.47 -12.92 5.63
CA LYS A 131 5.80 -12.98 7.05
C LYS A 131 4.57 -13.22 7.92
N ASP A 132 3.44 -12.58 7.63
CA ASP A 132 2.23 -12.72 8.43
C ASP A 132 1.48 -14.01 8.14
N LEU A 133 1.46 -14.47 6.88
CA LEU A 133 0.81 -15.71 6.51
C LEU A 133 1.55 -16.93 7.07
N PHE A 134 2.85 -17.02 6.86
CA PHE A 134 3.67 -18.19 7.20
C PHE A 134 4.41 -18.06 8.53
N GLY A 135 4.54 -16.86 9.07
CA GLY A 135 5.19 -16.63 10.36
C GLY A 135 4.48 -17.39 11.48
N LYS A 136 5.28 -18.08 12.30
CA LYS A 136 4.81 -18.66 13.57
C LYS A 136 4.35 -17.48 14.44
N GLY A 137 3.06 -17.45 14.81
CA GLY A 137 2.57 -16.47 15.78
C GLY A 137 3.46 -16.54 17.02
N CYS A 138 4.03 -15.40 17.43
CA CYS A 138 4.94 -15.34 18.58
C CYS A 138 4.34 -16.16 19.72
N LYS A 139 5.08 -17.19 20.15
CA LYS A 139 4.85 -17.85 21.43
C LYS A 139 4.95 -16.83 22.55
#